data_AF-A0A183K931-F1
#
_entry.id   AF-A0A183K931-F1
#
_cell.length_a   1.000
_cell.length_b   1.000
_cell.length_c   1.000
_cell.angle_alpha   90.00
_cell.angle_beta   90.00
_cell.angle_gamma   90.00
#
_symmetry.space_group_name_H-M   'P 1'
#
loop_
_entity.id
_entity.type
_entity.pdbx_description
1 polymer ?
#
loop_
_entity_poly.entity_id
_entity_poly.type
_entity_poly.pdbx_seq_one_letter_code
_entity_poly.pdbx_strand_id
1 'polypeptide(L)'
;MRNSHQLYSFPVVIFSLLIFTVTGAKQNLSQKLETVHRLHTYYRNSLLLCKVPSQPPAYDMEVLRWNKKLARNAQQVANKCDLNFDLVNDKLLEQFESVGQNVAETDTIKNAMENWFRESHNYNYEVDKCNGSCSNYRQMVWAQTKHIGCGLNKCKTKLMIVCNYSPSSHSRRPRRRRCCCRRRRSSSSSIKLRTIEEKLLCKHCL
;
A
#
# COMPACT_ATOMS: atom_id res chain seq x y z
N MET A 1 52.33 -50.36 -11.24
CA MET A 1 51.19 -50.32 -10.31
C MET A 1 50.40 -49.05 -10.64
N ARG A 2 49.16 -49.20 -11.10
CA ARG A 2 48.31 -48.13 -11.66
C ARG A 2 47.21 -47.77 -10.65
N ASN A 3 46.67 -46.57 -10.82
CA ASN A 3 45.41 -46.03 -10.28
C ASN A 3 45.45 -45.54 -8.82
N SER A 4 45.45 -44.23 -8.58
CA SER A 4 44.39 -43.21 -8.80
C SER A 4 43.50 -43.06 -7.56
N HIS A 5 43.83 -42.09 -6.70
CA HIS A 5 42.86 -41.47 -5.82
C HIS A 5 42.49 -40.12 -6.43
N GLN A 6 41.29 -40.08 -6.99
CA GLN A 6 40.64 -38.88 -7.51
C GLN A 6 40.49 -37.83 -6.39
N LEU A 7 40.80 -36.60 -6.75
CA LEU A 7 40.50 -35.39 -6.00
C LEU A 7 38.98 -35.26 -5.79
N TYR A 8 38.49 -35.51 -4.57
CA TYR A 8 37.16 -35.09 -4.14
C TYR A 8 37.27 -33.80 -3.33
N SER A 9 37.26 -32.65 -4.03
CA SER A 9 37.27 -31.32 -3.41
C SER A 9 36.25 -30.36 -4.07
N PHE A 10 35.02 -30.79 -4.35
CA PHE A 10 33.98 -29.87 -4.83
C PHE A 10 32.58 -30.36 -4.44
N PRO A 11 32.02 -29.85 -3.32
CA PRO A 11 30.69 -29.21 -3.41
C PRO A 11 30.46 -27.98 -2.50
N VAL A 12 31.38 -27.62 -1.59
CA VAL A 12 31.12 -26.55 -0.59
C VAL A 12 31.06 -25.15 -1.21
N VAL A 13 31.82 -24.89 -2.27
CA VAL A 13 31.90 -23.57 -2.92
C VAL A 13 30.65 -23.27 -3.75
N ILE A 14 30.07 -24.28 -4.41
CA ILE A 14 28.86 -24.11 -5.23
C ILE A 14 27.63 -23.90 -4.34
N PHE A 15 27.54 -24.64 -3.22
CA PHE A 15 26.43 -24.49 -2.28
C PHE A 15 26.41 -23.11 -1.60
N SER A 16 27.59 -22.57 -1.25
CA SER A 16 27.72 -21.23 -0.68
C SER A 16 27.37 -20.12 -1.68
N LEU A 17 27.81 -20.18 -2.93
CA LEU A 17 27.42 -19.23 -4.00
C LEU A 17 25.90 -19.20 -4.26
N LEU A 18 25.24 -20.37 -4.26
CA LEU A 18 23.78 -20.46 -4.41
C LEU A 18 23.04 -19.87 -3.19
N ILE A 19 23.55 -20.07 -1.97
CA ILE A 19 22.97 -19.46 -0.76
C ILE A 19 23.11 -17.92 -0.80
N PHE A 20 24.26 -17.39 -1.21
CA PHE A 20 24.49 -15.93 -1.31
C PHE A 20 23.58 -15.26 -2.36
N THR A 21 23.35 -15.90 -3.50
CA THR A 21 22.48 -15.35 -4.56
C THR A 21 20.99 -15.39 -4.18
N VAL A 22 20.52 -16.48 -3.58
CA VAL A 22 19.11 -16.64 -3.14
C VAL A 22 18.78 -15.66 -1.99
N THR A 23 19.71 -15.43 -1.07
CA THR A 23 19.52 -14.44 0.01
C THR A 23 19.47 -13.01 -0.53
N GLY A 24 20.33 -12.65 -1.49
CA GLY A 24 20.34 -11.32 -2.12
C GLY A 24 19.04 -11.00 -2.88
N ALA A 25 18.53 -11.94 -3.68
CA ALA A 25 17.27 -11.74 -4.41
C ALA A 25 16.05 -11.60 -3.48
N LYS A 26 16.00 -12.41 -2.41
CA LYS A 26 14.95 -12.32 -1.37
C LYS A 26 15.01 -10.99 -0.61
N GLN A 27 16.21 -10.49 -0.31
CA GLN A 27 16.40 -9.21 0.37
C GLN A 27 15.94 -8.04 -0.50
N ASN A 28 16.24 -8.04 -1.80
CA ASN A 28 15.80 -7.01 -2.75
C ASN A 28 14.27 -6.96 -2.88
N LEU A 29 13.61 -8.13 -2.99
CA LEU A 29 12.14 -8.19 -3.03
C LEU A 29 11.51 -7.66 -1.74
N SER A 30 12.08 -8.04 -0.58
CA SER A 30 11.61 -7.53 0.72
C SER A 30 11.70 -6.01 0.82
N GLN A 31 12.80 -5.40 0.35
CA GLN A 31 12.97 -3.94 0.32
C GLN A 31 11.95 -3.24 -0.59
N LYS A 32 11.65 -3.85 -1.74
CA LYS A 32 10.62 -3.34 -2.67
C LYS A 32 9.22 -3.40 -2.06
N LEU A 33 8.85 -4.52 -1.44
CA LEU A 33 7.56 -4.68 -0.74
C LEU A 33 7.43 -3.70 0.43
N GLU A 34 8.52 -3.50 1.18
CA GLU A 34 8.57 -2.49 2.25
C GLU A 34 8.34 -1.08 1.69
N THR A 35 8.92 -0.76 0.54
CA THR A 35 8.70 0.54 -0.14
C THR A 35 7.22 0.74 -0.48
N VAL A 36 6.55 -0.31 -0.98
CA VAL A 36 5.10 -0.27 -1.26
C VAL A 36 4.31 0.01 0.03
N HIS A 37 4.59 -0.71 1.12
CA HIS A 37 3.91 -0.52 2.41
C HIS A 37 4.13 0.89 2.98
N ARG A 38 5.37 1.38 2.91
CA ARG A 38 5.74 2.74 3.36
C ARG A 38 5.01 3.83 2.57
N LEU A 39 4.88 3.68 1.25
CA LEU A 39 4.17 4.66 0.41
C LEU A 39 2.67 4.69 0.73
N HIS A 40 2.03 3.54 0.96
CA HIS A 40 0.64 3.51 1.44
C HIS A 40 0.49 4.24 2.77
N THR A 41 1.38 3.96 3.73
CA THR A 41 1.39 4.61 5.03
C THR A 41 1.60 6.12 4.89
N TYR A 42 2.49 6.56 4.01
CA TYR A 42 2.74 7.97 3.70
C TYR A 42 1.48 8.67 3.16
N TYR A 43 0.79 8.08 2.19
CA TYR A 43 -0.42 8.67 1.61
C TYR A 43 -1.57 8.76 2.62
N ARG A 44 -1.79 7.69 3.41
CA ARG A 44 -2.78 7.70 4.50
C ARG A 44 -2.47 8.77 5.55
N ASN A 45 -1.21 8.91 5.94
CA ASN A 45 -0.77 9.96 6.86
C ASN A 45 -0.90 11.37 6.27
N SER A 46 -0.73 11.53 4.96
CA SER A 46 -0.90 12.83 4.31
C SER A 46 -2.33 13.36 4.42
N LEU A 47 -3.34 12.47 4.41
CA LEU A 47 -4.73 12.83 4.70
C LEU A 47 -4.94 13.19 6.18
N LEU A 48 -4.29 12.51 7.12
CA LEU A 48 -4.36 12.88 8.54
C LEU A 48 -3.74 14.26 8.82
N LEU A 49 -2.74 14.65 8.01
CA LEU A 49 -1.94 15.86 8.18
C LEU A 49 -2.35 17.02 7.26
N CYS A 50 -3.47 16.91 6.55
CA CYS A 50 -3.98 17.94 5.65
C CYS A 50 -3.03 18.33 4.51
N LYS A 51 -2.30 17.34 3.99
CA LYS A 51 -1.31 17.54 2.91
C LYS A 51 -1.85 17.19 1.52
N VAL A 52 -3.12 16.82 1.42
CA VAL A 52 -3.74 16.38 0.16
C VAL A 52 -4.68 17.48 -0.32
N PRO A 53 -4.34 18.22 -1.39
CA PRO A 53 -5.19 19.26 -1.94
C PRO A 53 -6.58 18.73 -2.29
N SER A 54 -7.61 19.56 -2.09
CA SER A 54 -9.00 19.26 -2.46
C SER A 54 -9.61 18.02 -1.79
N GLN A 55 -8.97 17.47 -0.76
CA GLN A 55 -9.46 16.34 0.02
C GLN A 55 -9.51 16.73 1.50
N PRO A 56 -10.64 16.55 2.20
CA PRO A 56 -10.71 16.91 3.61
C PRO A 56 -9.82 15.99 4.44
N PRO A 57 -9.32 16.38 5.61
CA PRO A 57 -8.46 15.50 6.40
C PRO A 57 -9.22 14.30 6.95
N ALA A 58 -8.51 13.21 7.20
CA ALA A 58 -9.09 12.00 7.77
C ALA A 58 -9.20 12.09 9.30
N TYR A 59 -10.26 11.50 9.88
CA TYR A 59 -10.44 11.38 11.32
C TYR A 59 -10.06 9.98 11.85
N ASP A 60 -10.38 8.93 11.11
CA ASP A 60 -10.48 7.54 11.54
C ASP A 60 -9.59 6.58 10.73
N MET A 61 -8.47 7.08 10.21
CA MET A 61 -7.59 6.28 9.35
C MET A 61 -6.82 5.21 10.14
N GLU A 62 -7.13 3.93 9.92
CA GLU A 62 -6.43 2.81 10.56
C GLU A 62 -4.98 2.68 10.08
N VAL A 63 -4.13 2.12 10.96
CA VAL A 63 -2.74 1.78 10.63
C VAL A 63 -2.71 0.46 9.85
N LEU A 64 -2.07 0.47 8.69
CA LEU A 64 -1.92 -0.72 7.86
C LEU A 64 -0.87 -1.68 8.43
N ARG A 65 -1.28 -2.92 8.69
CA ARG A 65 -0.41 -4.03 9.09
C ARG A 65 -0.17 -4.97 7.92
N TRP A 66 1.09 -5.33 7.69
CA TRP A 66 1.43 -6.30 6.67
C TRP A 66 0.81 -7.67 6.97
N ASN A 67 0.21 -8.30 5.96
CA ASN A 67 -0.36 -9.63 6.07
C ASN A 67 0.25 -10.58 5.02
N LYS A 68 0.92 -11.63 5.51
CA LYS A 68 1.60 -12.62 4.66
C LYS A 68 0.65 -13.43 3.78
N LYS A 69 -0.62 -13.62 4.15
CA LYS A 69 -1.60 -14.39 3.36
C LYS A 69 -2.08 -13.54 2.17
N LEU A 70 -2.45 -12.28 2.42
CA LEU A 70 -2.77 -11.31 1.36
C LEU A 70 -1.61 -11.16 0.38
N ALA A 71 -0.37 -11.04 0.89
CA ALA A 71 0.82 -10.89 0.06
C ALA A 71 1.11 -12.12 -0.81
N ARG A 72 0.93 -13.33 -0.27
CA ARG A 72 1.10 -14.57 -1.06
C ARG A 72 0.10 -14.64 -2.21
N ASN A 73 -1.16 -14.30 -1.97
CA ASN A 73 -2.16 -14.25 -3.03
C ASN A 73 -1.84 -13.17 -4.07
N ALA A 74 -1.50 -11.95 -3.62
CA ALA A 74 -1.10 -10.87 -4.51
C ALA A 74 0.12 -11.24 -5.37
N GLN A 75 1.09 -11.99 -4.81
CA GLN A 75 2.23 -12.49 -5.57
C GLN A 75 1.83 -13.51 -6.63
N GLN A 76 0.85 -14.39 -6.34
CA GLN A 76 0.34 -15.35 -7.32
C GLN A 76 -0.34 -14.64 -8.50
N VAL A 77 -1.09 -13.58 -8.23
CA VAL A 77 -1.69 -12.72 -9.26
C VAL A 77 -0.60 -12.01 -10.07
N ALA A 78 0.36 -11.35 -9.41
CA ALA A 78 1.45 -10.63 -10.08
C ALA A 78 2.28 -11.54 -11.00
N ASN A 79 2.47 -12.82 -10.62
CA ASN A 79 3.19 -13.80 -11.43
C ASN A 79 2.51 -14.12 -12.76
N LYS A 80 1.22 -13.82 -12.94
CA LYS A 80 0.51 -14.07 -14.20
C LYS A 80 0.79 -13.04 -15.28
N CYS A 81 1.26 -11.84 -14.92
CA CYS A 81 1.48 -10.77 -15.89
C CYS A 81 0.24 -10.43 -16.74
N ASP A 82 -0.93 -10.45 -16.10
CA ASP A 82 -2.23 -10.10 -16.69
C ASP A 82 -2.95 -9.12 -15.76
N LEU A 83 -3.28 -7.94 -16.28
CA LEU A 83 -3.93 -6.86 -15.53
C LEU A 83 -5.36 -7.20 -15.11
N ASN A 84 -6.01 -8.13 -15.79
CA ASN A 84 -7.41 -8.51 -15.55
C ASN A 84 -7.55 -9.80 -14.73
N PHE A 85 -6.42 -10.43 -14.41
CA PHE A 85 -6.43 -11.68 -13.66
C PHE A 85 -6.62 -11.41 -12.17
N ASP A 86 -7.57 -12.10 -11.55
CA ASP A 86 -7.81 -12.05 -10.10
C ASP A 86 -7.85 -13.47 -9.52
N LEU A 87 -7.29 -13.63 -8.32
CA LEU A 87 -7.28 -14.88 -7.54
C LEU A 87 -7.85 -14.70 -6.14
N VAL A 88 -8.61 -13.64 -5.87
CA VAL A 88 -9.43 -13.59 -4.66
C VAL A 88 -10.46 -14.72 -4.73
N ASN A 89 -10.27 -15.74 -3.89
CA ASN A 89 -11.08 -16.95 -3.86
C ASN A 89 -11.70 -17.17 -2.48
N ASP A 90 -12.66 -18.09 -2.40
CA ASP A 90 -13.43 -18.38 -1.18
C ASP A 90 -12.52 -18.68 0.02
N LYS A 91 -11.45 -19.45 -0.18
CA LYS A 91 -10.49 -19.77 0.88
C LYS A 91 -9.78 -18.54 1.45
N LEU A 92 -9.52 -17.51 0.62
CA LEU A 92 -8.97 -16.25 1.10
C LEU A 92 -10.05 -15.47 1.86
N LEU A 93 -11.28 -15.45 1.34
CA LEU A 93 -12.42 -14.77 1.94
C LEU A 93 -12.88 -15.39 3.27
N GLU A 94 -12.70 -16.69 3.51
CA GLU A 94 -12.96 -17.34 4.81
C GLU A 94 -12.13 -16.74 5.96
N GLN A 95 -11.03 -16.05 5.65
CA GLN A 95 -10.08 -15.53 6.64
C GLN A 95 -10.15 -14.01 6.82
N PHE A 96 -10.95 -13.34 6.00
CA PHE A 96 -11.04 -11.89 5.93
C PHE A 96 -12.48 -11.47 5.65
N GLU A 97 -13.01 -10.49 6.38
CA GLU A 97 -14.37 -9.97 6.17
C GLU A 97 -14.65 -9.63 4.70
N SER A 98 -13.66 -9.03 4.04
CA SER A 98 -13.64 -8.81 2.60
C SER A 98 -12.21 -8.57 2.13
N VAL A 99 -11.97 -8.76 0.82
CA VAL A 99 -10.67 -8.51 0.18
C VAL A 99 -10.87 -7.60 -1.04
N GLY A 100 -10.13 -6.50 -1.08
CA GLY A 100 -10.05 -5.60 -2.23
C GLY A 100 -8.69 -5.71 -2.89
N GLN A 101 -8.58 -5.33 -4.16
CA GLN A 101 -7.36 -5.45 -4.94
C GLN A 101 -7.10 -4.21 -5.78
N ASN A 102 -5.87 -3.71 -5.76
CA ASN A 102 -5.37 -2.76 -6.73
C ASN A 102 -4.28 -3.45 -7.57
N VAL A 103 -4.32 -3.23 -8.89
CA VAL A 103 -3.37 -3.79 -9.86
C VAL A 103 -2.78 -2.66 -10.71
N ALA A 104 -1.48 -2.73 -10.97
CA ALA A 104 -0.78 -1.79 -11.84
C ALA A 104 0.31 -2.50 -12.63
N GLU A 105 0.51 -2.07 -13.87
CA GLU A 105 1.68 -2.37 -14.68
C GLU A 105 2.37 -1.04 -15.03
N THR A 106 3.60 -0.86 -14.56
CA THR A 106 4.30 0.43 -14.67
C THR A 106 5.82 0.24 -14.63
N ASP A 107 6.60 1.32 -14.81
CA ASP A 107 8.06 1.24 -14.77
C ASP A 107 8.61 1.09 -13.35
N THR A 108 7.97 1.74 -12.37
CA THR A 108 8.49 1.79 -11.00
C THR A 108 7.38 1.68 -9.95
N ILE A 109 7.74 1.24 -8.75
CA ILE A 109 6.84 1.22 -7.59
C ILE A 109 6.25 2.61 -7.34
N LYS A 110 7.08 3.66 -7.43
CA LYS A 110 6.67 5.04 -7.21
C LYS A 110 5.56 5.44 -8.19
N ASN A 111 5.71 5.12 -9.48
CA ASN A 111 4.72 5.43 -10.50
C ASN A 111 3.36 4.76 -10.22
N ALA A 112 3.35 3.49 -9.78
CA ALA A 112 2.10 2.81 -9.44
C ALA A 112 1.38 3.48 -8.27
N MET A 113 2.11 3.72 -7.18
CA MET A 113 1.53 4.34 -5.98
C MET A 113 1.06 5.77 -6.24
N GLU A 114 1.81 6.54 -7.03
CA GLU A 114 1.41 7.87 -7.48
C GLU A 114 0.19 7.85 -8.38
N ASN A 115 0.13 6.94 -9.37
CA ASN A 115 -1.00 6.86 -10.29
C ASN A 115 -2.29 6.48 -9.56
N TRP A 116 -2.25 5.46 -8.70
CA TRP A 116 -3.41 5.10 -7.87
C TRP A 116 -3.84 6.26 -6.97
N PHE A 117 -2.89 6.95 -6.32
CA PHE A 117 -3.24 8.05 -5.43
C PHE A 117 -3.75 9.30 -6.18
N ARG A 118 -3.24 9.55 -7.39
CA ARG A 118 -3.61 10.71 -8.24
C ARG A 118 -5.08 10.71 -8.62
N GLU A 119 -5.75 9.56 -8.60
CA GLU A 119 -7.21 9.48 -8.74
C GLU A 119 -7.95 10.31 -7.67
N SER A 120 -7.29 10.77 -6.60
CA SER A 120 -7.84 11.77 -5.66
C SER A 120 -8.34 13.04 -6.36
N HIS A 121 -7.76 13.42 -7.49
CA HIS A 121 -8.18 14.59 -8.27
C HIS A 121 -9.53 14.39 -8.95
N ASN A 122 -9.91 13.13 -9.18
CA ASN A 122 -11.17 12.73 -9.79
C ASN A 122 -12.28 12.55 -8.76
N TYR A 123 -11.94 12.46 -7.47
CA TYR A 123 -12.88 12.16 -6.41
C TYR A 123 -13.32 13.41 -5.65
N ASN A 124 -14.60 13.74 -5.72
CA ASN A 124 -15.20 14.77 -4.88
C ASN A 124 -15.78 14.13 -3.61
N TYR A 125 -15.09 14.33 -2.48
CA TYR A 125 -15.50 13.79 -1.17
C TYR A 125 -16.84 14.35 -0.69
N GLU A 126 -17.13 15.64 -0.94
CA GLU A 126 -18.31 16.32 -0.39
C GLU A 126 -19.61 15.73 -0.95
N VAL A 127 -19.63 15.40 -2.24
CA VAL A 127 -20.79 14.77 -2.89
C VAL A 127 -20.63 13.25 -3.12
N ASP A 128 -19.54 12.65 -2.65
CA ASP A 128 -19.17 11.24 -2.86
C ASP A 128 -19.24 10.81 -4.34
N LYS A 129 -18.78 11.67 -5.25
CA LYS A 129 -18.78 11.40 -6.69
C LYS A 129 -17.36 11.22 -7.22
N CYS A 130 -17.23 10.28 -8.16
CA CYS A 130 -16.01 10.08 -8.92
C CYS A 130 -16.23 10.50 -10.37
N ASN A 131 -15.29 11.26 -10.94
CA ASN A 131 -15.24 11.58 -12.36
C ASN A 131 -14.16 10.73 -13.04
N GLY A 132 -14.55 9.58 -13.62
CA GLY A 132 -13.62 8.60 -14.17
C GLY A 132 -13.24 7.53 -13.14
N SER A 133 -11.93 7.27 -12.98
CA SER A 133 -11.44 6.24 -12.05
C SER A 133 -11.07 6.82 -10.69
N CYS A 134 -11.58 6.18 -9.63
CA CYS A 134 -11.25 6.48 -8.22
C CYS A 134 -11.12 5.23 -7.34
N SER A 135 -11.30 4.02 -7.88
CA SER A 135 -11.31 2.78 -7.10
C SER A 135 -9.98 2.55 -6.40
N ASN A 136 -8.86 2.79 -7.08
CA ASN A 136 -7.54 2.58 -6.50
C ASN A 136 -7.28 3.57 -5.38
N TYR A 137 -7.55 4.87 -5.60
CA TYR A 137 -7.43 5.89 -4.55
C TYR A 137 -8.32 5.55 -3.35
N ARG A 138 -9.60 5.26 -3.57
CA ARG A 138 -10.55 4.93 -2.50
C ARG A 138 -10.08 3.75 -1.67
N GLN A 139 -9.51 2.72 -2.29
CA GLN A 139 -8.95 1.57 -1.59
C GLN A 139 -7.68 1.92 -0.79
N MET A 140 -6.77 2.71 -1.36
CA MET A 140 -5.56 3.17 -0.63
C MET A 140 -5.90 3.95 0.64
N VAL A 141 -6.95 4.78 0.57
CA VAL A 141 -7.35 5.68 1.65
C VAL A 141 -8.57 5.21 2.43
N TRP A 142 -8.93 3.93 2.29
CA TRP A 142 -10.05 3.34 3.02
C TRP A 142 -9.73 3.26 4.51
N ALA A 143 -10.44 4.03 5.32
CA ALA A 143 -10.16 4.21 6.74
C ALA A 143 -10.13 2.88 7.48
N GLN A 144 -11.07 1.99 7.19
CA GLN A 144 -11.24 0.74 7.92
C GLN A 144 -10.29 -0.37 7.48
N THR A 145 -9.57 -0.23 6.37
CA THR A 145 -8.58 -1.24 5.96
C THR A 145 -7.47 -1.33 7.01
N LYS A 146 -7.30 -2.52 7.59
CA LYS A 146 -6.31 -2.81 8.65
C LYS A 146 -5.13 -3.61 8.12
N HIS A 147 -5.35 -4.39 7.07
CA HIS A 147 -4.37 -5.33 6.54
C HIS A 147 -4.08 -5.04 5.07
N ILE A 148 -2.80 -5.15 4.72
CA ILE A 148 -2.33 -5.06 3.34
C ILE A 148 -1.30 -6.16 3.08
N GLY A 149 -1.31 -6.73 1.88
CA GLY A 149 -0.22 -7.56 1.40
C GLY A 149 -0.11 -7.42 -0.10
N CYS A 150 1.12 -7.21 -0.58
CA CYS A 150 1.38 -6.96 -2.00
C CYS A 150 2.32 -8.02 -2.60
N GLY A 151 2.30 -8.11 -3.92
CA GLY A 151 3.16 -8.95 -4.74
C GLY A 151 3.71 -8.14 -5.91
N LEU A 152 4.93 -8.47 -6.34
CA LEU A 152 5.60 -7.79 -7.45
C LEU A 152 6.17 -8.82 -8.41
N ASN A 153 6.03 -8.58 -9.71
CA ASN A 153 6.69 -9.36 -10.72
C ASN A 153 7.14 -8.49 -11.89
N LYS A 154 8.29 -8.80 -12.49
CA LYS A 154 8.73 -8.10 -13.71
C LYS A 154 8.12 -8.81 -14.92
N CYS A 155 7.24 -8.11 -15.63
CA CYS A 155 6.52 -8.59 -16.80
C CYS A 155 7.10 -7.91 -18.04
N LYS A 156 7.93 -8.64 -18.79
CA LYS A 156 8.74 -8.08 -19.90
C LYS A 156 9.58 -6.89 -19.42
N THR A 157 9.22 -5.68 -19.84
CA THR A 157 9.91 -4.42 -19.51
C THR A 157 9.28 -3.68 -18.33
N LYS A 158 8.04 -4.02 -17.95
CA LYS A 158 7.29 -3.35 -16.89
C LYS A 158 7.25 -4.17 -15.61
N LEU A 159 6.91 -3.51 -14.52
CA LEU A 159 6.70 -4.07 -13.19
C LEU A 159 5.19 -4.18 -12.95
N MET A 160 4.72 -5.41 -12.76
CA MET A 160 3.39 -5.68 -12.26
C MET A 160 3.40 -5.62 -10.74
N ILE A 161 2.48 -4.85 -10.16
CA ILE A 161 2.31 -4.64 -8.73
C ILE A 161 0.86 -4.91 -8.40
N VAL A 162 0.64 -5.83 -7.47
CA VAL A 162 -0.69 -6.18 -6.96
C VAL A 162 -0.68 -5.94 -5.47
N CYS A 163 -1.69 -5.26 -4.94
CA CYS A 163 -1.90 -5.11 -3.51
C CYS A 163 -3.30 -5.56 -3.14
N ASN A 164 -3.39 -6.46 -2.16
CA ASN A 164 -4.63 -6.93 -1.57
C ASN A 164 -4.83 -6.25 -0.21
N TYR A 165 -6.07 -5.87 0.09
CA TYR A 165 -6.46 -5.08 1.25
C TYR A 165 -7.59 -5.76 2.00
N SER A 166 -7.58 -5.69 3.33
CA SER A 166 -8.71 -6.14 4.14
C SER A 166 -8.97 -5.25 5.37
N PRO A 167 -10.24 -4.89 5.65
CA PRO A 167 -11.40 -5.02 4.76
C PRO A 167 -11.25 -4.20 3.47
N SER A 168 -11.99 -4.58 2.43
CA SER A 168 -12.04 -3.91 1.14
C SER A 168 -12.83 -2.59 1.20
N SER A 169 -12.57 -1.71 0.23
CA SER A 169 -13.37 -0.52 0.02
C SER A 169 -14.73 -0.83 -0.61
N HIS A 170 -15.72 0.03 -0.39
CA HIS A 170 -17.04 -0.09 -1.01
C HIS A 170 -17.65 1.29 -1.33
N SER A 171 -18.92 1.34 -1.73
CA SER A 171 -19.53 2.50 -2.39
C SER A 171 -19.74 3.76 -1.53
N ARG A 172 -19.49 3.72 -0.21
CA ARG A 172 -19.55 4.92 0.65
C ARG A 172 -18.22 5.67 0.69
N ARG A 173 -18.24 6.93 1.13
CA ARG A 173 -17.05 7.73 1.43
C ARG A 173 -15.96 6.92 2.14
N PRO A 174 -14.68 7.05 1.71
CA PRO A 174 -13.63 6.14 2.16
C PRO A 174 -13.23 6.28 3.63
N ARG A 175 -13.68 7.34 4.31
CA ARG A 175 -13.20 7.76 5.62
C ARG A 175 -14.11 8.83 6.18
N ARG A 176 -14.10 9.06 7.49
CA ARG A 176 -14.73 10.24 8.09
C ARG A 176 -13.80 11.44 7.97
N ARG A 177 -14.37 12.61 7.69
CA ARG A 177 -13.62 13.86 7.68
C ARG A 177 -13.36 14.34 9.10
N ARG A 178 -12.15 14.84 9.34
CA ARG A 178 -11.84 15.65 10.52
C ARG A 178 -12.15 17.12 10.17
N CYS A 179 -12.71 17.88 11.11
CA CYS A 179 -13.11 19.25 10.80
C CYS A 179 -11.97 20.27 10.88
N CYS A 180 -10.87 19.94 11.55
CA CYS A 180 -9.72 20.83 11.69
C CYS A 180 -8.39 20.10 11.56
N CYS A 181 -7.47 20.70 10.81
CA CYS A 181 -6.09 20.25 10.73
C CYS A 181 -5.39 20.49 12.08
N ARG A 182 -4.95 19.42 12.74
CA ARG A 182 -4.17 19.56 13.98
C ARG A 182 -2.78 20.08 13.61
N ARG A 183 -2.53 21.39 13.66
CA ARG A 183 -1.16 21.92 13.58
C ARG A 183 -0.35 21.28 14.72
N ARG A 184 0.84 20.76 14.43
CA ARG A 184 1.81 20.42 15.49
C ARG A 184 1.99 21.67 16.34
N ARG A 185 1.86 21.57 17.67
CA ARG A 185 2.28 22.64 18.57
C ARG A 185 3.75 22.91 18.26
N SER A 186 4.07 24.06 17.69
CA SER A 186 5.45 24.53 17.70
C SER A 186 5.85 24.68 19.15
N SER A 187 7.01 24.17 19.53
CA SER A 187 7.64 24.33 20.85
C SER A 187 8.08 25.78 21.14
N SER A 188 7.43 26.77 20.52
CA SER A 188 7.62 28.19 20.82
C SER A 188 6.57 28.61 21.85
N SER A 189 7.06 29.13 22.96
CA SER A 189 6.42 29.51 24.22
C SER A 189 5.37 30.62 24.13
N SER A 190 4.79 30.88 22.96
CA SER A 190 3.68 31.83 22.81
C SER A 190 2.37 31.08 22.60
N ILE A 191 1.52 31.04 23.63
CA ILE A 191 0.12 30.61 23.55
C ILE A 191 -0.60 31.60 22.62
N LYS A 192 -0.57 31.38 21.30
CA LYS A 192 -1.52 32.03 20.40
C LYS A 192 -2.88 31.41 20.67
N LEU A 193 -3.70 32.14 21.41
CA LEU A 193 -5.14 31.89 21.53
C LEU A 193 -5.68 31.64 20.11
N ARG A 194 -6.26 30.45 19.88
CA ARG A 194 -6.97 30.17 18.62
C ARG A 194 -8.01 31.25 18.41
N THR A 195 -8.11 31.77 17.20
CA THR A 195 -9.19 32.70 16.84
C THR A 195 -10.54 32.03 17.13
N ILE A 196 -11.52 32.83 17.54
CA ILE A 196 -12.87 32.34 17.86
C ILE A 196 -13.48 31.61 16.66
N GLU A 197 -13.15 32.03 15.43
CA GLU A 197 -13.53 31.38 14.17
C GLU A 197 -12.97 29.95 14.02
N GLU A 198 -11.68 29.71 14.31
CA GLU A 198 -11.08 28.36 14.25
C GLU A 198 -11.74 27.41 15.28
N LYS A 199 -12.15 27.92 16.44
CA LYS A 199 -12.87 27.13 17.45
C LYS A 199 -14.33 26.87 17.03
N LEU A 200 -14.99 27.81 16.34
CA LEU A 200 -16.36 27.65 15.85
C LEU A 200 -16.44 26.63 14.70
N LEU A 201 -15.50 26.67 13.75
CA LEU A 201 -15.39 25.73 12.63
C LEU A 201 -15.23 24.26 13.08
N CYS A 202 -14.56 24.01 14.21
CA CYS A 202 -14.43 22.64 14.73
C CYS A 202 -15.64 22.14 15.54
N LYS A 203 -16.60 23.01 15.93
CA LYS A 203 -17.72 22.64 16.84
C LYS A 203 -18.95 22.07 16.13
N HIS A 204 -19.14 22.30 14.83
CA HIS A 204 -20.36 21.96 14.10
C HIS A 204 -20.28 20.67 13.26
N CYS A 205 -19.36 19.77 13.60
CA CYS A 205 -19.24 18.47 12.97
C CYS A 205 -19.43 17.35 13.99
N LEU A 206 -20.66 16.89 14.14
CA LEU A 206 -21.01 15.63 14.81
C LEU A 206 -21.51 14.64 13.75
#